data_AF-A0A508B1B9-F1
#
_entry.id   AF-A0A508B1B9-F1
#
_cell.length_a   1.000
_cell.length_b   1.000
_cell.length_c   1.000
_cell.angle_alpha   90.00
_cell.angle_beta   90.00
_cell.angle_gamma   90.00
#
_symmetry.space_group_name_H-M   'P 1'
#
loop_
_entity.id
_entity.type
_entity.pdbx_description
1 polymer ?
#
loop_
_entity_poly.entity_id
_entity_poly.type
_entity_poly.pdbx_seq_one_letter_code
_entity_poly.pdbx_strand_id
1 'polypeptide(L)'
;MAIMARAGNRRGGSGCESLFRAVVEVECYFDVDDCILWVYPLVLSMVRWRQSMRDRMHRNLPRGLPGIALALLAGLSLPGVAAAEAAIACDVGSEAKMTPLVELYTSEGCSDCPPADEWLSTLSREEDPARTSLLAFHVDYWDEIGWIDRFADPAYSQRQRVRIKLDNGRTVYTPQVMVGDKTMLDWRDDRRARGALRAVRERTAPVSLLLRVVVEDARLRVGVRAEPVAGQAPGEGMLWLALYQDGLSTQVRAGENDGLTLRHDRVVRALKGPWAVGRAPVVGETAIELPEGADPRRLGLVLFAESTRDGSAWQSLNMPLADCVR
;
A
#
# COMPACT_ATOMS: atom_id res chain seq x y z
N MET A 1 -1.17 -35.29 15.26
CA MET A 1 -1.80 -36.40 14.51
C MET A 1 -1.53 -36.14 13.04
N ALA A 2 -0.56 -36.82 12.43
CA ALA A 2 -0.08 -36.53 11.08
C ALA A 2 -0.52 -37.64 10.11
N ILE A 3 -1.22 -37.29 9.04
CA ILE A 3 -1.66 -38.23 8.00
C ILE A 3 -0.75 -38.05 6.78
N MET A 4 0.11 -39.05 6.53
CA MET A 4 0.84 -39.22 5.28
C MET A 4 -0.03 -39.95 4.25
N ALA A 5 -0.07 -39.46 3.01
CA ALA A 5 -0.63 -40.20 1.87
C ALA A 5 0.49 -40.58 0.88
N ARG A 6 0.48 -41.86 0.50
CA ARG A 6 1.52 -42.60 -0.21
C ARG A 6 1.26 -42.57 -1.73
N ALA A 7 2.31 -42.40 -2.52
CA ALA A 7 2.27 -42.44 -3.98
C ALA A 7 2.09 -43.88 -4.52
N GLY A 8 1.32 -44.02 -5.62
CA GLY A 8 1.16 -45.25 -6.39
C GLY A 8 1.34 -44.98 -7.88
N ASN A 9 2.30 -45.67 -8.50
CA ASN A 9 2.68 -45.59 -9.91
C ASN A 9 2.06 -46.78 -10.67
N ARG A 10 1.44 -46.56 -11.84
CA ARG A 10 1.25 -47.58 -12.89
C ARG A 10 1.34 -46.97 -14.28
N ARG A 11 2.07 -47.65 -15.16
CA ARG A 11 2.32 -47.37 -16.58
C ARG A 11 1.23 -47.98 -17.47
N GLY A 12 0.97 -47.32 -18.59
CA GLY A 12 0.93 -47.93 -19.93
C GLY A 12 -0.45 -48.13 -20.59
N GLY A 13 -0.63 -47.54 -21.77
CA GLY A 13 -1.67 -47.93 -22.74
C GLY A 13 -2.19 -46.79 -23.62
N SER A 14 -1.72 -46.74 -24.86
CA SER A 14 -2.02 -45.80 -25.95
C SER A 14 -3.39 -46.00 -26.63
N GLY A 15 -4.02 -44.92 -27.13
CA GLY A 15 -5.10 -45.00 -28.12
C GLY A 15 -5.85 -43.68 -28.34
N CYS A 16 -5.92 -43.25 -29.61
CA CYS A 16 -6.32 -41.96 -30.17
C CYS A 16 -7.68 -41.33 -29.79
N GLU A 17 -7.61 -39.99 -29.78
CA GLU A 17 -8.52 -38.99 -30.37
C GLU A 17 -9.88 -38.61 -29.78
N SER A 18 -9.93 -37.30 -29.44
CA SER A 18 -11.09 -36.39 -29.50
C SER A 18 -12.10 -36.55 -28.37
N LEU A 19 -12.62 -35.54 -27.67
CA LEU A 19 -12.70 -34.08 -27.81
C LEU A 19 -13.17 -33.55 -26.42
N PHE A 20 -12.99 -32.26 -26.16
CA PHE A 20 -13.41 -31.51 -24.95
C PHE A 20 -12.48 -31.57 -23.74
N ARG A 21 -11.39 -30.80 -23.83
CA ARG A 21 -10.72 -30.20 -22.67
C ARG A 21 -10.97 -28.69 -22.71
N ALA A 22 -11.84 -28.20 -21.83
CA ALA A 22 -11.87 -26.79 -21.47
C ALA A 22 -10.62 -26.51 -20.64
N VAL A 23 -9.61 -25.93 -21.28
CA VAL A 23 -8.47 -25.32 -20.61
C VAL A 23 -8.76 -23.82 -20.60
N VAL A 24 -8.88 -23.27 -19.40
CA VAL A 24 -8.83 -21.83 -19.16
C VAL A 24 -7.37 -21.42 -19.34
N GLU A 25 -7.01 -21.08 -20.57
CA GLU A 25 -5.78 -20.34 -20.89
C GLU A 25 -6.03 -18.88 -20.53
N VAL A 26 -5.38 -18.42 -19.46
CA VAL A 26 -5.19 -16.99 -19.22
C VAL A 26 -3.92 -16.61 -19.98
N GLU A 27 -4.08 -16.32 -21.27
CA GLU A 27 -3.05 -15.61 -22.04
C GLU A 27 -3.09 -14.14 -21.66
N CYS A 28 -2.08 -13.68 -20.91
CA CYS A 28 -1.76 -12.27 -20.79
C CYS A 28 -1.10 -11.82 -22.10
N TYR A 29 -1.90 -11.32 -23.04
CA TYR A 29 -1.44 -10.63 -24.23
C TYR A 29 -1.08 -9.18 -23.86
N PHE A 30 0.21 -8.87 -23.79
CA PHE A 30 0.70 -7.48 -23.83
C PHE A 30 0.99 -7.14 -25.29
N ASP A 31 -0.01 -6.55 -25.96
CA ASP A 31 0.22 -5.79 -27.18
C ASP A 31 0.58 -4.36 -26.80
N VAL A 32 1.71 -3.90 -27.31
CA VAL A 32 2.26 -2.54 -27.09
C VAL A 32 2.35 -1.88 -28.45
N ASP A 33 1.21 -1.71 -29.10
CA ASP A 33 0.99 -0.76 -30.18
C ASP A 33 -0.49 -0.34 -30.13
N ASP A 34 -0.77 0.91 -30.50
CA ASP A 34 -2.09 1.56 -30.46
C ASP A 34 -2.70 1.90 -29.09
N CYS A 35 -2.21 2.99 -28.48
CA CYS A 35 -3.05 4.10 -28.00
C CYS A 35 -2.17 5.17 -27.35
N ILE A 36 -1.71 6.18 -28.11
CA ILE A 36 -1.47 7.58 -27.70
C ILE A 36 -1.13 8.33 -29.00
N LEU A 37 -2.15 8.63 -29.79
CA LEU A 37 -2.12 9.69 -30.80
C LEU A 37 -3.45 10.44 -30.72
N TRP A 38 -3.64 11.15 -29.62
CA TRP A 38 -4.52 12.32 -29.60
C TRP A 38 -3.64 13.56 -29.62
N VAL A 39 -3.32 13.95 -30.85
CA VAL A 39 -2.77 15.25 -31.23
C VAL A 39 -3.83 16.30 -30.96
N TYR A 40 -3.54 17.33 -30.16
CA TYR A 40 -3.90 18.75 -30.38
C TYR A 40 -3.36 19.59 -29.22
N PRO A 41 -2.67 20.72 -29.50
CA PRO A 41 -3.41 21.98 -29.40
C PRO A 41 -3.09 22.95 -30.54
N LEU A 42 -4.06 23.14 -31.44
CA LEU A 42 -4.40 24.48 -31.95
C LEU A 42 -5.21 25.10 -30.81
N VAL A 43 -4.78 26.16 -30.13
CA VAL A 43 -5.11 27.55 -30.47
C VAL A 43 -3.96 28.45 -30.00
N LEU A 44 -2.91 28.51 -30.82
CA LEU A 44 -1.93 29.60 -30.84
C LEU A 44 -2.60 30.82 -31.50
N SER A 45 -3.54 31.45 -30.80
CA SER A 45 -4.20 32.67 -31.29
C SER A 45 -4.91 33.46 -30.19
N MET A 46 -4.35 33.53 -28.97
CA MET A 46 -4.93 34.41 -27.94
C MET A 46 -3.93 34.91 -26.88
N VAL A 47 -2.66 35.14 -27.24
CA VAL A 47 -1.72 35.93 -26.39
C VAL A 47 -0.97 37.00 -27.18
N ARG A 48 -1.28 37.16 -28.48
CA ARG A 48 -0.88 38.33 -29.30
C ARG A 48 -1.70 39.59 -29.02
N TRP A 49 -2.60 39.54 -28.03
CA TRP A 49 -3.48 40.65 -27.65
C TRP A 49 -2.89 41.56 -26.55
N ARG A 50 -1.79 41.16 -25.89
CA ARG A 50 -1.22 41.89 -24.74
C ARG A 50 -0.15 42.93 -25.10
N GLN A 51 0.18 43.11 -26.38
CA GLN A 51 1.16 44.11 -26.85
C GLN A 51 0.60 45.15 -27.84
N SER A 52 -0.68 45.07 -28.23
CA SER A 52 -1.31 46.02 -29.17
C SER A 52 -2.18 47.10 -28.50
N MET A 53 -2.11 47.26 -27.17
CA MET A 53 -2.87 48.29 -26.44
C MET A 53 -2.00 49.33 -25.72
N ARG A 54 -0.67 49.30 -25.90
CA ARG A 54 0.24 50.26 -25.25
C ARG A 54 0.66 51.45 -26.13
N ASP A 55 0.41 51.41 -27.45
CA ASP A 55 0.90 52.43 -28.41
C ASP A 55 -0.18 53.32 -29.03
N ARG A 56 -1.38 53.41 -28.43
CA ARG A 56 -2.45 54.28 -28.94
C ARG A 56 -3.15 55.09 -27.85
N MET A 57 -2.38 55.59 -26.89
CA MET A 57 -2.86 56.51 -25.85
C MET A 57 -1.96 57.73 -25.66
N HIS A 58 -1.52 58.40 -26.73
CA HIS A 58 -1.13 59.81 -26.67
C HIS A 58 -1.23 60.42 -28.07
N ARG A 59 -2.36 61.08 -28.36
CA ARG A 59 -2.46 62.34 -29.13
C ARG A 59 -3.92 62.70 -29.37
N ASN A 60 -4.21 63.99 -29.16
CA ASN A 60 -5.41 64.75 -29.53
C ASN A 60 -6.58 64.73 -28.54
N LEU A 61 -6.48 65.62 -27.54
CA LEU A 61 -7.62 66.24 -26.87
C LEU A 61 -8.23 67.35 -27.75
N PRO A 62 -9.55 67.39 -27.95
CA PRO A 62 -10.26 68.64 -28.17
C PRO A 62 -11.01 69.06 -26.89
N ARG A 63 -10.92 70.37 -26.61
CA ARG A 63 -11.63 71.08 -25.55
C ARG A 63 -13.11 71.28 -25.97
N GLY A 64 -14.05 71.09 -25.05
CA GLY A 64 -15.36 71.76 -25.13
C GLY A 64 -16.58 71.00 -24.60
N LEU A 65 -17.19 71.60 -23.58
CA LEU A 65 -18.59 71.59 -23.14
C LEU A 65 -19.08 70.56 -22.08
N PRO A 66 -19.88 71.02 -21.08
CA PRO A 66 -20.34 70.22 -19.95
C PRO A 66 -21.74 69.65 -20.19
N GLY A 67 -22.00 68.42 -19.72
CA GLY A 67 -23.32 67.80 -19.85
C GLY A 67 -23.43 66.49 -19.09
N ILE A 68 -23.93 66.58 -17.86
CA ILE A 68 -24.75 65.60 -17.11
C ILE A 68 -24.70 64.16 -17.64
N ALA A 69 -24.02 63.27 -16.92
CA ALA A 69 -24.21 61.82 -17.06
C ALA A 69 -24.35 61.19 -15.66
N LEU A 70 -25.59 60.88 -15.33
CA LEU A 70 -26.03 60.11 -14.17
C LEU A 70 -25.50 58.67 -14.33
N ALA A 71 -24.48 58.28 -13.58
CA ALA A 71 -23.89 56.94 -13.66
C ALA A 71 -24.60 55.98 -12.70
N LEU A 72 -25.31 55.01 -13.31
CA LEU A 72 -25.90 53.83 -12.68
C LEU A 72 -24.83 53.01 -11.93
N LEU A 73 -24.94 52.94 -10.60
CA LEU A 73 -24.20 51.98 -9.77
C LEU A 73 -24.84 50.59 -9.92
N ALA A 74 -24.47 49.87 -10.98
CA ALA A 74 -24.74 48.44 -11.08
C ALA A 74 -23.80 47.69 -10.13
N GLY A 75 -24.36 47.08 -9.08
CA GLY A 75 -23.63 46.29 -8.10
C GLY A 75 -22.92 45.11 -8.75
N LEU A 76 -21.59 45.16 -8.84
CA LEU A 76 -20.77 43.98 -9.08
C LEU A 76 -20.73 43.15 -7.80
N SER A 77 -21.63 42.17 -7.70
CA SER A 77 -21.47 41.06 -6.77
C SER A 77 -20.29 40.21 -7.25
N LEU A 78 -19.13 40.36 -6.59
CA LEU A 78 -18.00 39.46 -6.77
C LEU A 78 -18.46 38.03 -6.43
N PRO A 79 -18.35 37.04 -7.33
CA PRO A 79 -18.61 35.65 -6.97
C PRO A 79 -17.63 35.25 -5.86
N GLY A 80 -18.18 34.79 -4.74
CA GLY A 80 -17.41 34.33 -3.61
C GLY A 80 -16.43 33.25 -4.05
N VAL A 81 -15.14 33.51 -3.85
CA VAL A 81 -14.10 32.51 -4.02
C VAL A 81 -14.31 31.50 -2.89
N ALA A 82 -14.91 30.36 -3.19
CA ALA A 82 -14.96 29.24 -2.25
C ALA A 82 -13.51 28.89 -1.90
N ALA A 83 -13.14 29.06 -0.63
CA ALA A 83 -11.85 28.62 -0.14
C ALA A 83 -11.81 27.09 -0.30
N ALA A 84 -10.94 26.61 -1.19
CA ALA A 84 -10.60 25.19 -1.18
C ALA A 84 -9.95 24.89 0.17
N GLU A 85 -10.56 24.01 0.96
CA GLU A 85 -9.94 23.50 2.18
C GLU A 85 -8.56 22.92 1.81
N ALA A 86 -7.53 23.38 2.50
CA ALA A 86 -6.17 22.95 2.25
C ALA A 86 -6.03 21.48 2.68
N ALA A 87 -5.86 20.59 1.72
CA ALA A 87 -5.57 19.19 2.00
C ALA A 87 -4.20 19.06 2.71
N ILE A 88 -4.15 18.25 3.76
CA ILE A 88 -2.91 17.98 4.50
C ILE A 88 -2.05 17.04 3.65
N ALA A 89 -0.82 17.47 3.36
CA ALA A 89 0.13 16.73 2.54
C ALA A 89 1.43 16.43 3.31
N CYS A 90 1.90 15.20 3.23
CA CYS A 90 3.08 14.72 3.95
C CYS A 90 3.97 13.88 3.05
N ASP A 91 5.27 14.10 3.16
CA ASP A 91 6.29 13.37 2.44
C ASP A 91 7.26 12.72 3.43
N VAL A 92 7.52 11.43 3.26
CA VAL A 92 8.52 10.69 4.04
C VAL A 92 9.37 9.83 3.12
N GLY A 93 10.67 9.77 3.41
CA GLY A 93 11.64 8.95 2.69
C GLY A 93 12.29 7.92 3.60
N SER A 94 12.70 6.79 3.03
CA SER A 94 13.46 5.78 3.76
C SER A 94 14.92 6.19 3.92
N GLU A 95 15.53 5.76 5.04
CA GLU A 95 16.95 5.89 5.28
C GLU A 95 17.81 4.94 4.41
N ALA A 96 19.12 5.14 4.41
CA ALA A 96 20.07 4.28 3.69
C ALA A 96 20.16 2.86 4.26
N LYS A 97 19.85 2.68 5.54
CA LYS A 97 19.79 1.39 6.21
C LYS A 97 18.40 0.77 6.08
N MET A 98 18.34 -0.55 6.06
CA MET A 98 17.08 -1.26 5.95
C MET A 98 16.23 -1.09 7.21
N THR A 99 14.96 -0.77 7.03
CA THR A 99 13.93 -0.89 8.06
C THR A 99 13.33 -2.29 7.97
N PRO A 100 13.44 -3.14 9.02
CA PRO A 100 12.84 -4.46 9.01
C PRO A 100 11.32 -4.38 8.87
N LEU A 101 10.79 -5.23 7.99
CA LEU A 101 9.37 -5.51 7.87
C LEU A 101 9.07 -6.81 8.63
N VAL A 102 8.16 -6.73 9.59
CA VAL A 102 7.56 -7.88 10.28
C VAL A 102 6.16 -8.07 9.74
N GLU A 103 5.87 -9.28 9.25
CA GLU A 103 4.54 -9.70 8.83
C GLU A 103 4.06 -10.79 9.78
N LEU A 104 3.00 -10.53 10.54
CA LEU A 104 2.26 -11.55 11.28
C LEU A 104 1.08 -12.01 10.43
N TYR A 105 0.96 -13.31 10.21
CA TYR A 105 -0.24 -13.94 9.66
C TYR A 105 -1.03 -14.57 10.80
N THR A 106 -2.26 -14.09 11.00
CA THR A 106 -3.12 -14.37 12.16
C THR A 106 -4.58 -14.57 11.75
N SER A 107 -5.44 -14.97 12.68
CA SER A 107 -6.90 -14.97 12.52
C SER A 107 -7.59 -14.96 13.88
N GLU A 108 -8.71 -14.26 13.99
CA GLU A 108 -9.60 -14.34 15.16
C GLU A 108 -10.18 -15.74 15.39
N GLY A 109 -10.27 -16.57 14.35
CA GLY A 109 -10.75 -17.95 14.44
C GLY A 109 -9.71 -18.96 14.97
N CYS A 110 -8.45 -18.54 15.12
CA CYS A 110 -7.32 -19.37 15.54
C CYS A 110 -7.04 -19.20 17.05
N SER A 111 -7.16 -20.25 17.86
CA SER A 111 -6.95 -20.14 19.31
C SER A 111 -5.51 -19.84 19.74
N ASP A 112 -4.53 -20.21 18.91
CA ASP A 112 -3.11 -20.01 19.20
C ASP A 112 -2.60 -18.62 18.81
N CYS A 113 -3.42 -17.83 18.14
CA CYS A 113 -3.08 -16.54 17.55
C CYS A 113 -3.04 -15.35 18.54
N PRO A 114 -3.96 -15.21 19.53
CA PRO A 114 -3.98 -14.06 20.42
C PRO A 114 -2.64 -13.72 21.10
N PRO A 115 -1.81 -14.68 21.55
CA PRO A 115 -0.49 -14.36 22.10
C PRO A 115 0.50 -13.77 21.08
N ALA A 116 0.38 -14.10 19.79
CA ALA A 116 1.21 -13.52 18.74
C ALA A 116 0.75 -12.10 18.37
N ASP A 117 -0.57 -11.86 18.37
CA ASP A 117 -1.15 -10.52 18.21
C ASP A 117 -0.73 -9.59 19.35
N GLU A 118 -0.74 -10.09 20.60
CA GLU A 118 -0.25 -9.35 21.76
C GLU A 118 1.25 -9.05 21.68
N TRP A 119 2.04 -10.03 21.21
CA TRP A 119 3.47 -9.85 20.97
C TRP A 119 3.73 -8.75 19.93
N LEU A 120 3.04 -8.79 18.78
CA LEU A 120 3.18 -7.78 17.73
C LEU A 120 2.75 -6.41 18.26
N SER A 121 1.63 -6.33 18.99
CA SER A 121 1.11 -5.11 19.61
C SER A 121 2.10 -4.51 20.60
N THR A 122 2.78 -5.34 21.40
CA THR A 122 3.82 -4.92 22.34
C THR A 122 5.03 -4.37 21.60
N LEU A 123 5.53 -5.11 20.60
CA LEU A 123 6.62 -4.66 19.74
C LEU A 123 6.29 -3.31 19.07
N SER A 124 5.03 -3.11 18.70
CA SER A 124 4.49 -1.90 18.07
C SER A 124 4.54 -0.64 18.92
N ARG A 125 4.55 -0.82 20.26
CA ARG A 125 4.64 0.27 21.25
C ARG A 125 6.07 0.56 21.69
N GLU A 126 6.94 -0.45 21.62
CA GLU A 126 8.32 -0.37 22.11
C GLU A 126 9.31 0.02 21.01
N GLU A 127 9.07 -0.38 19.76
CA GLU A 127 9.95 -0.04 18.64
C GLU A 127 9.57 1.32 18.05
N ASP A 128 10.61 2.07 17.65
CA ASP A 128 10.46 3.31 16.90
C ASP A 128 9.83 3.02 15.52
N PRO A 129 8.68 3.62 15.17
CA PRO A 129 8.03 3.46 13.87
C PRO A 129 8.96 3.77 12.69
N ALA A 130 9.91 4.70 12.82
CA ALA A 130 10.89 5.02 11.78
C ALA A 130 11.90 3.89 11.54
N ARG A 131 12.02 2.95 12.49
CA ARG A 131 13.03 1.88 12.48
C ARG A 131 12.45 0.48 12.39
N THR A 132 11.13 0.32 12.39
CA THR A 132 10.47 -0.98 12.13
C THR A 132 9.08 -0.80 11.55
N SER A 133 8.81 -1.60 10.52
CA SER A 133 7.48 -1.74 9.91
C SER A 133 6.85 -3.03 10.40
N LEU A 134 5.62 -2.94 10.93
CA LEU A 134 4.87 -4.06 11.48
C LEU A 134 3.52 -4.13 10.79
N LEU A 135 3.11 -5.32 10.36
CA LEU A 135 1.82 -5.58 9.72
C LEU A 135 1.22 -6.89 10.24
N ALA A 136 -0.07 -6.89 10.55
CA ALA A 136 -0.87 -8.08 10.85
C ALA A 136 -1.83 -8.35 9.69
N PHE A 137 -1.59 -9.45 8.98
CA PHE A 137 -2.41 -9.96 7.89
C PHE A 137 -3.35 -11.03 8.42
N HIS A 138 -4.65 -10.74 8.43
CA HIS A 138 -5.66 -11.70 8.85
C HIS A 138 -6.02 -12.64 7.70
N VAL A 139 -5.92 -13.95 7.92
CA VAL A 139 -6.11 -14.97 6.88
C VAL A 139 -7.52 -15.56 6.95
N ASP A 140 -8.07 -15.89 5.79
CA ASP A 140 -9.47 -16.32 5.60
C ASP A 140 -9.73 -17.81 5.88
N TYR A 141 -8.71 -18.67 5.87
CA TYR A 141 -8.91 -20.11 5.94
C TYR A 141 -9.37 -20.64 7.31
N TRP A 142 -9.55 -19.76 8.30
CA TRP A 142 -10.18 -20.05 9.59
C TRP A 142 -11.67 -19.65 9.63
N ASP A 143 -12.16 -18.87 8.66
CA ASP A 143 -13.53 -18.36 8.67
C ASP A 143 -14.58 -19.46 8.47
N GLU A 144 -14.17 -20.56 7.85
CA GLU A 144 -15.01 -21.74 7.62
C GLU A 144 -15.29 -22.54 8.91
N ILE A 145 -14.63 -22.22 10.02
CA ILE A 145 -14.63 -23.02 11.25
C ILE A 145 -15.46 -22.39 12.39
N GLY A 146 -16.37 -21.47 12.04
CA GLY A 146 -17.47 -21.02 12.91
C GLY A 146 -17.40 -19.57 13.38
N TRP A 147 -16.28 -18.86 13.16
CA TRP A 147 -16.16 -17.42 13.37
C TRP A 147 -15.58 -16.77 12.12
N ILE A 148 -16.29 -15.80 11.55
CA ILE A 148 -15.80 -15.04 10.39
C ILE A 148 -15.01 -13.84 10.93
N ASP A 149 -13.70 -13.84 10.69
CA ASP A 149 -12.84 -12.72 11.01
C ASP A 149 -13.09 -11.56 10.05
N ARG A 150 -13.60 -10.44 10.58
CA ARG A 150 -13.95 -9.26 9.77
C ARG A 150 -12.75 -8.54 9.13
N PHE A 151 -11.53 -8.92 9.50
CA PHE A 151 -10.29 -8.39 8.93
C PHE A 151 -9.65 -9.34 7.93
N ALA A 152 -10.14 -10.59 7.84
CA ALA A 152 -9.59 -11.57 6.94
C ALA A 152 -9.83 -11.21 5.47
N ASP A 153 -8.85 -11.52 4.64
CA ASP A 153 -8.92 -11.34 3.19
C ASP A 153 -8.22 -12.52 2.48
N PRO A 154 -8.85 -13.18 1.49
CA PRO A 154 -8.22 -14.23 0.69
C PRO A 154 -6.88 -13.81 0.06
N ALA A 155 -6.71 -12.51 -0.26
CA ALA A 155 -5.46 -11.96 -0.77
C ALA A 155 -4.33 -12.06 0.27
N TYR A 156 -4.63 -12.00 1.56
CA TYR A 156 -3.65 -12.12 2.64
C TYR A 156 -3.21 -13.58 2.82
N SER A 157 -4.15 -14.52 2.72
CA SER A 157 -3.85 -15.95 2.65
C SER A 157 -3.03 -16.31 1.40
N GLN A 158 -3.34 -15.70 0.26
CA GLN A 158 -2.55 -15.87 -0.96
C GLN A 158 -1.12 -15.33 -0.79
N ARG A 159 -0.99 -14.13 -0.20
CA ARG A 159 0.32 -13.54 0.12
C ARG A 159 1.14 -14.49 0.98
N GLN A 160 0.59 -15.01 2.07
CA GLN A 160 1.28 -15.98 2.93
C GLN A 160 1.83 -17.18 2.15
N ARG A 161 0.98 -17.80 1.31
CA ARG A 161 1.35 -18.95 0.46
C ARG A 161 2.50 -18.62 -0.50
N VAL A 162 2.45 -17.45 -1.13
CA VAL A 162 3.53 -16.97 -2.01
C VAL A 162 4.83 -16.79 -1.24
N ARG A 163 4.78 -16.15 -0.06
CA ARG A 163 5.96 -15.90 0.78
C ARG A 163 6.62 -17.21 1.22
N ILE A 164 5.83 -18.18 1.69
CA ILE A 164 6.32 -19.52 2.06
C ILE A 164 6.96 -20.23 0.86
N LYS A 165 6.33 -20.15 -0.32
CA LYS A 165 6.85 -20.78 -1.53
C LYS A 165 8.21 -20.19 -1.95
N LEU A 166 8.37 -18.87 -1.86
CA LEU A 166 9.61 -18.18 -2.20
C LEU A 166 10.78 -18.56 -1.27
N ASP A 167 10.48 -18.84 0.00
CA ASP A 167 11.45 -19.35 0.99
C ASP A 167 11.60 -20.90 0.94
N ASN A 168 11.08 -21.55 -0.12
CA ASN A 168 11.07 -23.03 -0.28
C ASN A 168 10.37 -23.80 0.86
N GLY A 169 9.56 -23.11 1.67
CA GLY A 169 8.73 -23.70 2.70
C GLY A 169 7.54 -24.45 2.11
N ARG A 170 6.86 -25.23 2.96
CA ARG A 170 5.71 -26.06 2.55
C ARG A 170 4.49 -25.91 3.44
N THR A 171 4.64 -25.28 4.60
CA THR A 171 3.61 -25.26 5.63
C THR A 171 3.09 -23.85 5.80
N VAL A 172 1.80 -23.69 5.53
CA VAL A 172 1.00 -22.52 5.89
C VAL A 172 0.35 -22.82 7.22
N TYR A 173 0.52 -21.94 8.20
CA TYR A 173 -0.07 -22.07 9.53
C TYR A 173 -0.22 -20.69 10.16
N THR A 174 -1.01 -20.61 11.23
CA THR A 174 -1.07 -19.42 12.09
C THR A 174 -0.88 -19.81 13.56
N PRO A 175 -0.36 -18.91 14.41
CA PRO A 175 0.28 -17.66 14.01
C PRO A 175 1.62 -17.92 13.31
N GLN A 176 1.90 -17.19 12.23
CA GLN A 176 3.19 -17.26 11.55
C GLN A 176 3.79 -15.87 11.41
N VAL A 177 5.00 -15.70 11.93
CA VAL A 177 5.73 -14.44 11.90
C VAL A 177 6.89 -14.52 10.92
N MET A 178 6.94 -13.55 10.01
CA MET A 178 7.96 -13.46 8.96
C MET A 178 8.74 -12.16 9.09
N VAL A 179 10.05 -12.21 8.81
CA VAL A 179 10.93 -11.03 8.75
C VAL A 179 11.85 -11.13 7.56
N GLY A 180 11.63 -10.27 6.56
CA GLY A 180 12.36 -10.36 5.30
C GLY A 180 12.12 -11.70 4.60
N ASP A 181 13.16 -12.38 4.16
CA ASP A 181 13.10 -13.72 3.57
C ASP A 181 12.77 -14.83 4.59
N LYS A 182 12.91 -14.59 5.90
CA LYS A 182 12.69 -15.63 6.91
C LYS A 182 11.21 -15.80 7.20
N THR A 183 10.63 -16.93 6.78
CA THR A 183 9.19 -17.22 6.95
C THR A 183 8.82 -17.94 8.25
N MET A 184 9.81 -18.28 9.08
CA MET A 184 9.63 -18.96 10.37
C MET A 184 10.45 -18.26 11.46
N LEU A 185 10.04 -17.07 11.87
CA LEU A 185 10.61 -16.43 13.05
C LEU A 185 10.03 -17.04 14.32
N ASP A 186 10.90 -17.46 15.23
CA ASP A 186 10.50 -17.81 16.60
C ASP A 186 10.22 -16.54 17.39
N TRP A 187 8.98 -16.06 17.29
CA TRP A 187 8.51 -14.85 17.97
C TRP A 187 8.36 -15.03 19.49
N ARG A 188 8.27 -16.28 19.98
CA ARG A 188 8.18 -16.58 21.42
C ARG A 188 9.51 -16.35 22.14
N ASP A 189 10.64 -16.47 21.44
CA ASP A 189 11.95 -16.05 21.95
C ASP A 189 12.20 -14.57 21.56
N ASP A 190 11.73 -13.65 22.39
CA ASP A 190 11.84 -12.19 22.15
C ASP A 190 13.30 -11.75 21.85
N ARG A 191 14.29 -12.35 22.52
CA ARG A 191 15.70 -12.05 22.28
C ARG A 191 16.12 -12.44 20.86
N ARG A 192 15.69 -13.60 20.37
CA ARG A 192 15.95 -14.03 18.98
C ARG A 192 15.20 -13.16 18.00
N ALA A 193 13.93 -12.85 18.27
CA ALA A 193 13.10 -12.00 17.43
C ALA A 193 13.75 -10.62 17.24
N ARG A 194 14.09 -9.93 18.33
CA ARG A 194 14.79 -8.63 18.28
C ARG A 194 16.19 -8.74 17.69
N GLY A 195 16.87 -9.86 17.90
CA GLY A 195 18.14 -10.16 17.24
C GLY A 195 18.02 -10.17 15.71
N ALA A 196 16.95 -10.76 15.19
CA ALA A 196 16.66 -10.75 13.75
C ALA A 196 16.38 -9.34 13.23
N LEU A 197 15.58 -8.54 13.96
CA LEU A 197 15.32 -7.13 13.58
C LEU A 197 16.60 -6.30 13.54
N ARG A 198 17.45 -6.42 14.56
CA ARG A 198 18.77 -5.74 14.60
C ARG A 198 19.64 -6.15 13.42
N ALA A 199 19.72 -7.44 13.11
CA ALA A 199 20.51 -7.93 11.99
C ALA A 199 20.05 -7.35 10.64
N VAL A 200 18.75 -7.13 10.46
CA VAL A 200 18.23 -6.45 9.26
C VAL A 200 18.63 -4.98 9.25
N ARG A 201 18.51 -4.27 10.38
CA ARG A 201 18.86 -2.83 10.47
C ARG A 201 20.31 -2.51 10.10
N GLU A 202 21.23 -3.44 10.29
CA GLU A 202 22.64 -3.23 9.93
C GLU A 202 22.90 -3.29 8.41
N ARG A 203 21.96 -3.86 7.63
CA ARG A 203 22.09 -3.99 6.18
C ARG A 203 21.80 -2.67 5.47
N THR A 204 22.52 -2.41 4.40
CA THR A 204 22.24 -1.28 3.49
C THR A 204 21.07 -1.64 2.58
N ALA A 205 20.11 -0.72 2.44
CA ALA A 205 18.98 -0.90 1.54
C ALA A 205 19.43 -0.72 0.08
N PRO A 206 19.13 -1.67 -0.82
CA PRO A 206 19.48 -1.55 -2.23
C PRO A 206 18.50 -0.65 -3.01
N VAL A 207 17.37 -0.29 -2.40
CA VAL A 207 16.32 0.58 -2.96
C VAL A 207 15.94 1.62 -1.91
N SER A 208 15.82 2.88 -2.31
CA SER A 208 15.22 3.94 -1.51
C SER A 208 13.73 4.05 -1.82
N LEU A 209 12.93 4.33 -0.79
CA LEU A 209 11.49 4.49 -0.88
C LEU A 209 11.10 5.92 -0.52
N LEU A 210 10.10 6.45 -1.22
CA LEU A 210 9.46 7.72 -0.88
C LEU A 210 7.95 7.54 -0.94
N LEU A 211 7.28 8.08 0.07
CA LEU A 211 5.84 8.06 0.23
C LEU A 211 5.35 9.49 0.39
N ARG A 212 4.44 9.90 -0.51
CA ARG A 212 3.68 11.15 -0.43
C ARG A 212 2.24 10.81 -0.11
N VAL A 213 1.63 11.49 0.86
CA VAL A 213 0.23 11.28 1.23
C VAL A 213 -0.49 12.60 1.29
N VAL A 214 -1.67 12.66 0.70
CA VAL A 214 -2.62 13.74 0.82
C VAL A 214 -3.89 13.17 1.43
N VAL A 215 -4.31 13.72 2.57
CA VAL A 215 -5.53 13.32 3.27
C VAL A 215 -6.69 14.19 2.78
N GLU A 216 -7.74 13.54 2.24
CA GLU A 216 -8.93 14.19 1.67
C GLU A 216 -10.19 13.55 2.25
N ASP A 217 -10.77 14.17 3.27
CA ASP A 217 -11.97 13.69 3.97
C ASP A 217 -11.93 12.17 4.28
N ALA A 218 -12.63 11.35 3.47
CA ALA A 218 -12.76 9.91 3.62
C ALA A 218 -11.75 9.09 2.77
N ARG A 219 -10.77 9.74 2.14
CA ARG A 219 -9.83 9.10 1.20
C ARG A 219 -8.40 9.60 1.42
N LEU A 220 -7.45 8.71 1.16
CA LEU A 220 -6.03 9.02 1.05
C LEU A 220 -5.64 9.00 -0.44
N ARG A 221 -5.04 10.08 -0.95
CA ARG A 221 -4.26 10.02 -2.20
C ARG A 221 -2.81 9.78 -1.85
N VAL A 222 -2.21 8.76 -2.45
CA VAL A 222 -0.88 8.29 -2.09
C VAL A 222 -0.01 8.21 -3.33
N GLY A 223 1.10 8.96 -3.33
CA GLY A 223 2.20 8.81 -4.27
C GLY A 223 3.26 7.89 -3.70
N VAL A 224 3.71 6.91 -4.48
CA VAL A 224 4.78 5.98 -4.11
C VAL A 224 5.93 6.10 -5.09
N ARG A 225 7.16 6.04 -4.58
CA ARG A 225 8.37 5.93 -5.38
C ARG A 225 9.31 4.89 -4.80
N ALA A 226 9.91 4.11 -5.69
CA ALA A 226 11.02 3.21 -5.36
C ALA A 226 12.16 3.44 -6.35
N GLU A 227 13.37 3.68 -5.85
CA GLU A 227 14.52 4.00 -6.68
C GLU A 227 15.74 3.15 -6.29
N PRO A 228 16.37 2.44 -7.24
CA PRO A 228 17.57 1.69 -6.93
C PRO A 228 18.75 2.60 -6.54
N VAL A 229 19.38 2.35 -5.39
CA VAL A 229 20.42 3.23 -4.82
C VAL A 229 21.69 3.26 -5.68
N ALA A 230 22.03 2.15 -6.33
CA ALA A 230 23.20 2.04 -7.22
C ALA A 230 22.84 2.14 -8.71
N GLY A 231 21.69 2.73 -9.04
CA GLY A 231 21.18 2.80 -10.43
C GLY A 231 20.65 1.48 -10.98
N GLN A 232 20.74 0.38 -10.23
CA GLN A 232 20.13 -0.90 -10.56
C GLN A 232 19.76 -1.66 -9.27
N ALA A 233 18.55 -2.24 -9.24
CA ALA A 233 18.11 -3.10 -8.14
C ALA A 233 18.82 -4.47 -8.18
N PRO A 234 18.88 -5.22 -7.07
CA PRO A 234 19.54 -6.53 -7.03
C PRO A 234 18.92 -7.59 -7.97
N GLY A 235 17.73 -7.32 -8.50
CA GLY A 235 16.99 -8.16 -9.42
C GLY A 235 15.65 -7.54 -9.76
N GLU A 236 14.67 -8.38 -10.10
CA GLU A 236 13.26 -8.00 -10.18
C GLU A 236 12.62 -8.03 -8.78
N GLY A 237 11.80 -7.04 -8.51
CA GLY A 237 11.11 -6.89 -7.24
C GLY A 237 9.69 -6.36 -7.41
N MET A 238 8.97 -6.31 -6.30
CA MET A 238 7.64 -5.73 -6.22
C MET A 238 7.61 -4.69 -5.10
N LEU A 239 6.91 -3.59 -5.36
CA LEU A 239 6.56 -2.56 -4.41
C LEU A 239 5.11 -2.74 -3.98
N TRP A 240 4.87 -2.66 -2.68
CA TRP A 240 3.56 -2.79 -2.07
C TRP A 240 3.30 -1.66 -1.10
N LEU A 241 2.04 -1.24 -1.00
CA LEU A 241 1.58 -0.25 -0.04
C LEU A 241 0.48 -0.87 0.83
N ALA A 242 0.71 -0.97 2.13
CA ALA A 242 -0.27 -1.42 3.10
C ALA A 242 -0.82 -0.24 3.91
N LEU A 243 -2.15 -0.14 4.04
CA LEU A 243 -2.80 0.64 5.08
C LEU A 243 -3.02 -0.28 6.28
N TYR A 244 -2.52 0.11 7.46
CA TYR A 244 -2.80 -0.60 8.71
C TYR A 244 -3.64 0.25 9.67
N GLN A 245 -4.28 -0.43 10.63
CA GLN A 245 -5.02 0.21 11.71
C GLN A 245 -4.72 -0.41 13.08
N ASP A 246 -4.62 0.47 14.08
CA ASP A 246 -4.39 0.13 15.49
C ASP A 246 -5.64 0.22 16.36
N GLY A 247 -5.57 -0.41 17.53
CA GLY A 247 -6.55 -0.31 18.60
C GLY A 247 -7.92 -0.85 18.20
N LEU A 248 -7.95 -1.84 17.32
CA LEU A 248 -9.15 -2.57 16.96
C LEU A 248 -9.50 -3.58 18.05
N SER A 249 -10.79 -3.86 18.18
CA SER A 249 -11.26 -4.88 19.11
C SER A 249 -12.47 -5.58 18.55
N THR A 250 -12.60 -6.85 18.90
CA THR A 250 -13.71 -7.69 18.48
C THR A 250 -14.14 -8.55 19.67
N GLN A 251 -15.44 -8.57 19.94
CA GLN A 251 -16.03 -9.58 20.82
C GLN A 251 -16.36 -10.81 19.98
N VAL A 252 -15.58 -11.87 20.16
CA VAL A 252 -15.80 -13.15 19.49
C VAL A 252 -17.00 -13.84 20.14
N ARG A 253 -17.88 -14.41 19.32
CA ARG A 253 -19.17 -15.02 19.76
C ARG A 253 -19.39 -16.45 19.25
N ALA A 254 -18.37 -17.06 18.65
CA ALA A 254 -18.37 -18.42 18.16
C ALA A 254 -16.93 -18.88 17.88
N GLY A 255 -16.75 -20.16 17.54
CA GLY A 255 -15.44 -20.74 17.20
C GLY A 255 -14.55 -20.95 18.43
N GLU A 256 -13.26 -21.15 18.19
CA GLU A 256 -12.30 -21.53 19.24
C GLU A 256 -12.07 -20.44 20.29
N ASN A 257 -12.27 -19.17 19.91
CA ASN A 257 -12.09 -18.00 20.77
C ASN A 257 -13.42 -17.46 21.33
N ASP A 258 -14.50 -18.27 21.34
CA ASP A 258 -15.81 -17.84 21.85
C ASP A 258 -15.74 -17.23 23.25
N GLY A 259 -16.45 -16.13 23.44
CA GLY A 259 -16.50 -15.36 24.68
C GLY A 259 -15.31 -14.41 24.91
N LEU A 260 -14.23 -14.51 24.13
CA LEU A 260 -13.08 -13.61 24.27
C LEU A 260 -13.32 -12.24 23.62
N THR A 261 -12.75 -11.21 24.23
CA THR A 261 -12.56 -9.90 23.57
C THR A 261 -11.13 -9.83 23.05
N LEU A 262 -10.96 -9.93 21.74
CA LEU A 262 -9.66 -9.80 21.10
C LEU A 262 -9.32 -8.33 20.83
N ARG A 263 -8.03 -8.01 20.87
CA ARG A 263 -7.47 -6.68 20.59
C ARG A 263 -6.39 -6.80 19.56
N HIS A 264 -6.42 -5.91 18.57
CA HIS A 264 -5.54 -5.99 17.42
C HIS A 264 -4.91 -4.63 17.13
N ASP A 265 -3.61 -4.67 16.87
CA ASP A 265 -2.82 -3.55 16.38
C ASP A 265 -2.18 -3.93 15.04
N ARG A 266 -1.83 -2.94 14.24
CA ARG A 266 -1.17 -3.08 12.93
C ARG A 266 -1.95 -3.93 11.92
N VAL A 267 -3.27 -4.05 12.09
CA VAL A 267 -4.15 -4.83 11.20
C VAL A 267 -4.15 -4.23 9.81
N VAL A 268 -3.76 -4.99 8.80
CA VAL A 268 -3.83 -4.55 7.40
C VAL A 268 -5.28 -4.41 6.98
N ARG A 269 -5.66 -3.20 6.55
CA ARG A 269 -7.01 -2.86 6.10
C ARG A 269 -7.10 -2.66 4.58
N ALA A 270 -5.96 -2.45 3.92
CA ALA A 270 -5.85 -2.46 2.47
C ALA A 270 -4.41 -2.77 2.06
N LEU A 271 -4.25 -3.48 0.94
CA LEU A 271 -2.97 -3.73 0.29
C LEU A 271 -3.07 -3.31 -1.19
N LYS A 272 -2.18 -2.41 -1.64
CA LYS A 272 -2.10 -1.91 -3.01
C LYS A 272 -0.78 -2.31 -3.67
N GLY A 273 -0.80 -2.38 -5.00
CA GLY A 273 0.28 -2.97 -5.80
C GLY A 273 -0.10 -4.38 -6.28
N PRO A 274 0.88 -5.21 -6.68
CA PRO A 274 2.30 -4.90 -6.72
C PRO A 274 2.66 -4.01 -7.93
N TRP A 275 3.57 -3.05 -7.72
CA TRP A 275 4.26 -2.37 -8.84
C TRP A 275 5.62 -3.02 -9.07
N ALA A 276 5.98 -3.33 -10.31
CA ALA A 276 7.25 -3.96 -10.63
C ALA A 276 8.43 -2.99 -10.41
N VAL A 277 9.39 -3.40 -9.58
CA VAL A 277 10.64 -2.69 -9.32
C VAL A 277 11.77 -3.41 -10.07
N GLY A 278 12.52 -2.67 -10.89
CA GLY A 278 13.59 -3.26 -11.69
C GLY A 278 14.75 -2.28 -11.88
N ARG A 279 15.17 -2.06 -13.13
CA ARG A 279 16.27 -1.14 -13.46
C ARG A 279 15.86 0.33 -13.40
N ALA A 280 14.60 0.63 -13.69
CA ALA A 280 14.09 2.00 -13.67
C ALA A 280 13.44 2.32 -12.31
N PRO A 281 13.47 3.59 -11.87
CA PRO A 281 12.65 4.04 -10.76
C PRO A 281 11.17 3.78 -11.02
N VAL A 282 10.46 3.35 -10.00
CA VAL A 282 9.00 3.22 -10.01
C VAL A 282 8.43 4.50 -9.44
N VAL A 283 7.44 5.07 -10.13
CA VAL A 283 6.57 6.12 -9.61
C VAL A 283 5.14 5.67 -9.85
N GLY A 284 4.33 5.66 -8.80
CA GLY A 284 2.94 5.29 -8.86
C GLY A 284 2.09 6.21 -8.02
N GLU A 285 0.81 6.30 -8.35
CA GLU A 285 -0.20 6.95 -7.54
C GLU A 285 -1.35 5.98 -7.30
N THR A 286 -1.95 6.06 -6.13
CA THR A 286 -3.14 5.28 -5.78
C THR A 286 -4.02 6.05 -4.82
N ALA A 287 -5.26 5.58 -4.67
CA ALA A 287 -6.19 6.08 -3.67
C ALA A 287 -6.64 4.94 -2.77
N ILE A 288 -6.81 5.24 -1.49
CA ILE A 288 -7.33 4.31 -0.49
C ILE A 288 -8.50 4.99 0.22
N GLU A 289 -9.68 4.38 0.15
CA GLU A 289 -10.80 4.78 1.01
C GLU A 289 -10.47 4.45 2.46
N LEU A 290 -10.75 5.38 3.35
CA LEU A 290 -10.62 5.12 4.78
C LEU A 290 -11.64 4.04 5.19
N PRO A 291 -11.24 3.02 5.97
CA PRO A 291 -12.18 2.05 6.47
C PRO A 291 -13.28 2.73 7.29
N GLU A 292 -14.50 2.20 7.20
CA GLU A 292 -15.65 2.77 7.92
C GLU A 292 -15.37 2.88 9.43
N GLY A 293 -15.62 4.08 9.98
CA GLY A 293 -15.40 4.37 11.40
C GLY A 293 -13.94 4.40 11.84
N ALA A 294 -12.97 4.39 10.92
CA ALA A 294 -11.56 4.49 11.26
C ALA A 294 -11.22 5.88 11.80
N ASP A 295 -10.45 5.91 12.89
CA ASP A 295 -9.79 7.12 13.39
C ASP A 295 -8.46 7.29 12.65
N PRO A 296 -8.24 8.37 11.86
CA PRO A 296 -6.99 8.60 11.15
C PRO A 296 -5.75 8.57 12.05
N ARG A 297 -5.88 8.91 13.34
CA ARG A 297 -4.76 8.87 14.30
C ARG A 297 -4.30 7.45 14.65
N ARG A 298 -5.12 6.44 14.32
CA ARG A 298 -4.79 5.02 14.50
C ARG A 298 -4.47 4.34 13.19
N LEU A 299 -4.39 5.09 12.09
CA LEU A 299 -4.01 4.57 10.79
C LEU A 299 -2.53 4.86 10.53
N GLY A 300 -1.93 4.03 9.70
CA GLY A 300 -0.61 4.28 9.14
C GLY A 300 -0.42 3.53 7.84
N LEU A 301 0.62 3.91 7.12
CA LEU A 301 0.98 3.33 5.84
C LEU A 301 2.36 2.68 5.94
N VAL A 302 2.51 1.50 5.36
CA VAL A 302 3.81 0.86 5.15
C VAL A 302 4.01 0.65 3.66
N LEU A 303 5.02 1.32 3.11
CA LEU A 303 5.52 1.08 1.76
C LEU A 303 6.70 0.12 1.85
N PHE A 304 6.70 -0.97 1.09
CA PHE A 304 7.79 -1.95 1.15
C PHE A 304 8.09 -2.59 -0.20
N ALA A 305 9.37 -2.88 -0.41
CA ALA A 305 9.88 -3.52 -1.62
C ALA A 305 10.51 -4.87 -1.27
N GLU A 306 10.22 -5.88 -2.08
CA GLU A 306 10.73 -7.25 -1.93
C GLU A 306 11.09 -7.89 -3.26
N SER A 307 12.04 -8.82 -3.23
CA SER A 307 12.48 -9.61 -4.39
C SER A 307 11.41 -10.60 -4.85
N THR A 308 11.15 -10.67 -6.16
CA THR A 308 10.23 -11.67 -6.74
C THR A 308 10.79 -13.09 -6.77
N ARG A 309 12.10 -13.23 -6.61
CA ARG A 309 12.83 -14.49 -6.75
C ARG A 309 12.86 -15.31 -5.47
N ASP A 310 12.99 -14.65 -4.33
CA ASP A 310 13.23 -15.29 -3.02
C ASP A 310 12.47 -14.62 -1.86
N GLY A 311 11.67 -13.59 -2.12
CA GLY A 311 10.95 -12.87 -1.07
C GLY A 311 11.86 -12.08 -0.12
N SER A 312 13.14 -11.92 -0.43
CA SER A 312 14.01 -11.08 0.40
C SER A 312 13.52 -9.63 0.40
N ALA A 313 13.35 -9.06 1.59
CA ALA A 313 13.01 -7.64 1.72
C ALA A 313 14.19 -6.77 1.24
N TRP A 314 13.88 -5.73 0.50
CA TRP A 314 14.85 -4.72 0.04
C TRP A 314 14.79 -3.47 0.91
N GLN A 315 13.59 -2.96 1.16
CA GLN A 315 13.39 -1.85 2.07
C GLN A 315 11.94 -1.82 2.54
N SER A 316 11.70 -1.20 3.71
CA SER A 316 10.36 -0.77 4.11
C SER A 316 10.40 0.64 4.67
N LEU A 317 9.25 1.30 4.67
CA LEU A 317 9.05 2.66 5.11
C LEU A 317 7.69 2.74 5.78
N ASN A 318 7.68 3.03 7.07
CA ASN A 318 6.48 3.14 7.87
C ASN A 318 6.16 4.61 8.16
N MET A 319 4.89 4.97 8.05
CA MET A 319 4.39 6.32 8.28
C MET A 319 3.04 6.28 9.01
N PRO A 320 3.02 6.45 10.34
CA PRO A 320 1.79 6.71 11.08
C PRO A 320 1.11 7.98 10.54
N LEU A 321 -0.20 7.93 10.24
CA LEU A 321 -0.91 9.12 9.74
C LEU A 321 -1.05 10.21 10.82
N ALA A 322 -0.96 9.85 12.10
CA ALA A 322 -0.90 10.82 13.20
C ALA A 322 0.31 11.77 13.09
N ASP A 323 1.39 11.36 12.42
CA ASP A 323 2.55 12.22 12.17
C ASP A 323 2.32 13.17 10.98
N CYS A 324 1.32 12.89 10.16
CA CYS A 324 0.94 13.71 9.03
C CYS A 324 -0.09 14.80 9.39
N VAL A 325 -1.02 14.52 10.30
CA VAL A 325 -2.15 15.41 10.64
C VAL A 325 -1.79 16.43 11.76
N ARG A 326 -0.52 16.83 11.88
CA ARG A 326 -0.07 17.80 12.92
C ARG A 326 -0.18 19.25 12.47
#